data_AF-A0A4R6GMI3-F1
#
_entry.id   AF-A0A4R6GMI3-F1
#
_cell.length_a   1.000
_cell.length_b   1.000
_cell.length_c   1.000
_cell.angle_alpha   90.00
_cell.angle_beta   90.00
_cell.angle_gamma   90.00
#
_symmetry.space_group_name_H-M   'P 1'
#
loop_
_entity.id
_entity.type
_entity.pdbx_description
1 polymer ?
#
loop_
_entity_poly.entity_id
_entity_poly.type
_entity_poly.pdbx_seq_one_letter_code
_entity_poly.pdbx_strand_id
1 'polypeptide(L)' 'MYAVEFETDIRDGIVKIPEEHERLKNAHARVVVLVEEPEADTEVRAFSEHSAGTIDEWRALSEDEVWT' A
#
# COMPACT_ATOMS: atom_id res chain seq x y z
N MET A 1 -6.15 18.28 -2.77
CA MET A 1 -6.35 16.87 -3.12
C MET A 1 -6.85 16.17 -1.87
N TYR A 2 -7.93 15.38 -1.94
CA TYR A 2 -8.48 14.66 -0.77
C TYR A 2 -8.78 13.21 -1.15
N ALA A 3 -8.69 12.31 -0.17
CA ALA A 3 -9.01 10.89 -0.34
C ALA A 3 -10.28 10.55 0.44
N VAL A 4 -11.02 9.57 -0.05
CA VAL A 4 -12.19 8.98 0.64
C VAL A 4 -11.83 7.54 0.92
N GLU A 5 -11.88 7.16 2.20
CA GLU A 5 -11.69 5.79 2.66
C GLU A 5 -13.06 5.18 2.94
N PHE A 6 -13.28 3.96 2.46
CA PHE A 6 -14.48 3.18 2.75
C PHE A 6 -14.11 1.70 2.84
N GLU A 7 -14.88 0.95 3.63
CA GLU A 7 -14.73 -0.49 3.79
C GLU A 7 -15.84 -1.21 3.04
N THR A 8 -15.50 -2.26 2.28
CA THR A 8 -16.48 -3.10 1.60
C THR A 8 -15.91 -4.48 1.31
N ASP A 9 -16.81 -5.44 1.12
CA ASP A 9 -16.43 -6.80 0.76
C ASP A 9 -15.99 -6.87 -0.70
N ILE A 10 -14.93 -7.63 -0.95
CA ILE A 10 -14.61 -8.11 -2.28
C ILE A 10 -15.47 -9.35 -2.54
N ARG A 11 -16.40 -9.28 -3.49
CA ARG A 11 -17.26 -10.41 -3.88
C ARG A 11 -16.97 -10.80 -5.31
N ASP A 12 -16.63 -12.07 -5.54
CA ASP A 12 -16.26 -12.60 -6.85
C ASP A 12 -15.12 -11.81 -7.53
N GLY A 13 -14.19 -11.28 -6.73
CA GLY A 13 -13.09 -10.43 -7.21
C GLY A 13 -13.50 -9.00 -7.58
N ILE A 14 -14.74 -8.60 -7.28
CA ILE A 14 -15.28 -7.27 -7.61
C ILE A 14 -15.48 -6.47 -6.32
N VAL A 15 -14.84 -5.29 -6.27
CA VAL A 15 -15.15 -4.23 -5.30
C VAL A 15 -16.18 -3.29 -5.94
N LYS A 16 -17.31 -3.10 -5.26
CA LYS A 16 -18.33 -2.11 -5.69
C LYS A 16 -18.18 -0.86 -4.85
N ILE A 17 -18.08 0.29 -5.52
CA ILE A 17 -18.13 1.59 -4.84
C ILE A 17 -19.55 1.76 -4.27
N PRO A 18 -19.69 2.02 -2.96
CA PRO A 18 -20.99 2.27 -2.33
C PRO A 18 -21.76 3.44 -2.96
N GLU A 19 -23.09 3.40 -2.94
CA GLU A 19 -23.95 4.41 -3.56
C GLU A 19 -23.80 5.80 -2.91
N GLU A 20 -23.47 5.87 -1.62
CA GLU A 20 -23.15 7.14 -0.96
C GLU A 20 -21.94 7.87 -1.60
N HIS A 21 -21.15 7.15 -2.38
CA HIS A 21 -19.97 7.65 -3.08
C HIS A 21 -20.18 7.70 -4.60
N GLU A 22 -21.42 7.79 -5.10
CA GLU A 22 -21.73 7.91 -6.54
C GLU A 22 -20.96 9.03 -7.27
N ARG A 23 -20.57 10.08 -6.55
CA ARG A 23 -19.75 11.19 -7.09
C ARG A 23 -18.36 10.75 -7.55
N LEU A 24 -17.90 9.55 -7.15
CA LEU A 24 -16.64 8.94 -7.56
C LEU A 24 -16.77 8.15 -8.88
N LYS A 25 -17.95 8.09 -9.51
CA LYS A 25 -18.14 7.48 -10.84
C LYS A 25 -17.17 8.12 -11.86
N ASN A 26 -16.23 7.31 -12.36
CA ASN A 26 -15.14 7.69 -13.29
C ASN A 26 -13.95 8.47 -12.71
N ALA A 27 -13.78 8.49 -11.38
CA ALA A 27 -12.58 9.06 -10.76
C ALA A 27 -11.38 8.09 -10.86
N HIS A 28 -10.16 8.63 -10.86
CA HIS A 28 -8.95 7.83 -10.68
C HIS A 28 -8.87 7.35 -9.22
N ALA A 29 -8.75 6.04 -9.01
CA ALA A 29 -8.72 5.44 -7.69
C ALA A 29 -7.43 4.64 -7.48
N ARG A 30 -6.84 4.75 -6.28
CA ARG A 30 -5.81 3.84 -5.77
C ARG A 30 -6.47 2.94 -4.74
N VAL A 31 -6.48 1.64 -5.00
CA VAL A 31 -7.06 0.63 -4.11
C VAL A 31 -5.95 0.01 -3.27
N VAL A 32 -6.16 -0.08 -1.95
CA VAL A 32 -5.29 -0.80 -1.02
C VAL A 32 -6.13 -1.92 -0.41
N VAL A 33 -5.69 -3.17 -0.55
CA VAL A 33 -6.39 -4.34 -0.01
C VAL A 33 -5.61 -4.83 1.20
N LEU A 34 -6.28 -4.89 2.35
CA LEU A 34 -5.74 -5.54 3.53
C LEU A 34 -6.06 -7.03 3.43
N VAL A 35 -5.02 -7.85 3.42
CA VAL A 35 -5.14 -9.30 3.52
C VAL A 35 -4.65 -9.69 4.90
N GLU A 36 -5.45 -10.45 5.64
CA GLU A 36 -4.91 -11.23 6.75
C GLU A 36 -3.97 -12.26 6.14
N GLU A 37 -2.77 -12.42 6.69
CA GLU A 37 -1.85 -13.42 6.18
C GLU A 37 -2.54 -14.79 6.31
N PRO A 38 -2.85 -15.50 5.21
CA PRO A 38 -3.08 -16.93 5.35
C PRO A 38 -1.79 -17.49 5.95
N GLU A 39 -1.90 -18.48 6.86
CA GLU A 39 -0.73 -19.18 7.41
C GLU A 39 0.29 -19.40 6.30
N ALA A 40 1.37 -18.61 6.31
CA ALA A 40 2.05 -18.27 5.08
C ALA A 40 2.59 -19.53 4.38
N ASP A 41 2.30 -19.67 3.09
CA ASP A 41 3.19 -20.40 2.19
C ASP A 41 4.55 -19.71 2.32
N THR A 42 5.42 -20.38 3.07
CA THR A 42 6.65 -19.82 3.68
C THR A 42 7.63 -19.32 2.62
N GLU A 43 7.42 -19.72 1.37
CA GLU A 43 8.21 -19.36 0.20
C GLU A 43 8.05 -17.89 -0.23
N VAL A 44 6.86 -17.28 -0.11
CA VAL A 44 6.65 -15.87 -0.53
C VAL A 44 7.30 -14.88 0.44
N ARG A 45 7.34 -15.21 1.73
CA ARG A 45 8.04 -14.42 2.75
C ARG A 45 9.55 -14.38 2.54
N ALA A 46 10.15 -15.50 2.10
CA ALA A 46 11.58 -15.57 1.80
C ALA A 46 12.01 -14.61 0.68
N PHE A 47 11.18 -14.38 -0.35
CA PHE A 47 11.53 -13.44 -1.43
C PHE A 47 11.41 -11.96 -1.03
N SER A 48 10.50 -11.61 -0.11
CA SER A 48 10.36 -10.24 0.41
C SER A 48 11.48 -9.84 1.36
N GLU A 49 11.93 -10.75 2.24
CA GLU A 49 12.98 -10.45 3.23
C GLU A 49 14.36 -10.24 2.59
N HIS A 50 14.64 -10.85 1.44
CA HIS A 50 15.91 -10.66 0.73
C HIS A 50 16.04 -9.28 0.04
N SER A 51 14.93 -8.55 -0.17
CA SER A 51 14.98 -7.21 -0.81
C SER A 51 14.93 -6.06 0.21
N ALA A 52 14.61 -6.33 1.47
CA ALA A 52 14.48 -5.31 2.53
C ALA A 52 15.75 -5.17 3.40
N GLY A 53 16.81 -5.91 3.10
CA GLY A 53 17.99 -6.02 3.95
C GLY A 53 19.25 -5.31 3.44
N THR A 54 19.19 -4.13 2.80
CA THR A 54 20.42 -3.33 2.56
C THR A 54 20.18 -1.83 2.35
N ILE A 55 19.31 -1.17 3.13
CA ILE A 55 19.32 0.31 3.17
C ILE A 55 19.19 0.78 4.62
N ASP A 56 20.27 0.60 5.39
CA ASP A 56 20.47 1.18 6.73
C ASP A 56 21.49 2.34 6.67
N GLU A 57 21.68 2.97 5.50
CA GLU A 57 22.68 4.04 5.30
C GLU A 57 22.08 5.44 5.09
N TRP A 58 20.76 5.62 5.22
CA TRP A 58 20.10 6.92 5.00
C TRP A 58 19.83 7.69 6.31
N ARG A 59 20.68 7.51 7.33
CA ARG A 59 20.68 8.32 8.56
C ARG A 59 22.09 8.75 9.00
N ALA A 60 22.97 9.05 8.06
CA ALA A 60 24.17 9.83 8.37
C ALA A 60 23.79 11.32 8.46
N LEU A 61 23.72 11.87 9.68
CA LEU A 61 23.45 13.29 9.98
C LEU A 61 24.56 14.26 9.50
N SER A 62 25.52 13.79 8.70
CA SER A 62 26.68 14.57 8.23
C SER A 62 26.58 15.07 6.78
N GLU A 63 25.49 14.77 6.06
CA GLU A 63 25.31 15.19 4.66
C GLU A 63 24.46 16.46 4.48
N ASP A 64 24.09 17.16 5.57
CA ASP A 64 23.29 18.40 5.52
C ASP A 64 24.13 19.69 5.36
N GLU A 65 25.46 19.61 5.18
CA GLU A 65 26.34 20.80 5.05
C GLU A 65 26.82 21.11 3.61
N VAL A 66 26.29 20.45 2.57
CA VAL A 66 26.74 20.68 1.18
C VAL A 66 25.63 21.25 0.29
N TRP A 67 24.84 22.19 0.79
CA TRP A 67 24.03 23.05 -0.09
C TRP A 67 24.07 24.50 0.42
N THR A 68 25.22 25.15 0.20
CA THR A 68 25.36 26.61 0.24
C THR A 68 24.66 27.28 -0.94
#